data_AF-A0A3T1D159-F1
#
_entry.id   AF-A0A3T1D159-F1
#
_cell.length_a   1.000
_cell.length_b   1.000
_cell.length_c   1.000
_cell.angle_alpha   90.00
_cell.angle_beta   90.00
_cell.angle_gamma   90.00
#
_symmetry.space_group_name_H-M   'P 1'
#
loop_
_entity.id
_entity.type
_entity.pdbx_description
1 polymer ?
#
loop_
_entity_poly.entity_id
_entity_poly.type
_entity_poly.pdbx_seq_one_letter_code
_entity_poly.pdbx_strand_id
1 'polypeptide(L)'
;MARRRNRSYIKFLRARLLLDDLRSLLRGWYFRMTPRKVEVSEQLLQRHVLSEVSVKINWREELKEINYSRIHNMGLGCELVSQVNLRPGEVFSLKRFFRGTTEEQGFQKGPMFMRGRTDYVAGGGTCLISTLLFNAALKANLSILEKHNHSTDLWGEDRFIDLGLDATYVFGRKDLKFKNTHTADILIIAELVREDLMLHCRFISSKPLPYKVSVTTEIVEELRPDDYPDTSASAEARPYRKGWVVMTNRFIKGHDNVERNTYTKRERYKPYLLKTQQ
;
A
#
# COMPACT_ATOMS: atom_id res chain seq x y z
N MET A 1 -5.15 25.76 15.55
CA MET A 1 -4.12 25.63 16.59
C MET A 1 -3.02 24.64 16.17
N ALA A 2 -2.15 25.04 15.25
CA ALA A 2 -0.99 24.26 14.86
C ALA A 2 0.26 24.89 15.47
N ARG A 3 0.85 24.29 16.52
CA ARG A 3 2.29 24.40 16.88
C ARG A 3 2.60 23.79 18.25
N ARG A 4 3.15 22.58 18.21
CA ARG A 4 4.47 22.21 18.81
C ARG A 4 4.76 20.77 18.41
N ARG A 5 5.22 20.54 17.17
CA ARG A 5 5.89 19.27 16.87
C ARG A 5 7.13 19.21 17.75
N ASN A 6 7.15 18.27 18.69
CA ASN A 6 8.23 18.09 19.66
C ASN A 6 9.58 18.08 18.94
N ARG A 7 10.51 18.97 19.32
CA ARG A 7 11.83 19.14 18.66
C ARG A 7 12.59 17.81 18.58
N SER A 8 12.38 16.94 19.58
CA SER A 8 12.90 15.57 19.63
C SER A 8 12.35 14.68 18.51
N TYR A 9 11.04 14.74 18.24
CA TYR A 9 10.40 13.98 17.15
C TYR A 9 10.94 14.37 15.77
N ILE A 10 11.16 15.66 15.52
CA ILE A 10 11.72 16.14 14.24
C ILE A 10 13.17 15.64 14.07
N LYS A 11 14.00 15.69 15.13
CA LYS A 11 15.36 15.14 15.10
C LYS A 11 15.36 13.64 14.81
N PHE A 12 14.51 12.88 15.50
CA PHE A 12 14.34 11.44 15.28
C PHE A 12 13.91 11.12 13.84
N LEU A 13 12.92 11.85 13.31
CA LEU A 13 12.43 11.67 11.94
C LEU A 13 13.52 11.94 10.91
N ARG A 14 14.30 13.02 11.07
CA ARG A 14 15.43 13.34 10.19
C ARG A 14 16.49 12.24 10.22
N ALA A 15 16.88 11.77 11.41
CA ALA A 15 17.85 10.68 11.54
C ALA A 15 17.36 9.40 10.83
N ARG A 16 16.07 9.07 10.96
CA ARG A 16 15.49 7.89 10.30
C ARG A 16 15.44 8.03 8.78
N LEU A 17 15.10 9.21 8.26
CA LEU A 17 15.12 9.50 6.82
C LEU A 17 16.54 9.35 6.26
N LEU A 18 17.55 9.88 6.96
CA LEU A 18 18.95 9.71 6.59
C LEU A 18 19.40 8.24 6.59
N LEU A 19 19.00 7.46 7.60
CA LEU A 19 19.29 6.02 7.65
C LEU A 19 18.64 5.25 6.50
N ASP A 20 17.41 5.60 6.12
CA ASP A 20 16.74 5.02 4.96
C ASP A 20 17.47 5.37 3.65
N ASP A 21 17.84 6.64 3.48
CA ASP A 21 18.59 7.10 2.31
C ASP A 21 19.97 6.42 2.22
N LEU A 22 20.66 6.27 3.36
CA LEU A 22 21.93 5.54 3.45
C LEU A 22 21.77 4.05 3.09
N ARG A 23 20.72 3.39 3.60
CA ARG A 23 20.41 1.99 3.21
C ARG A 23 20.11 1.88 1.72
N SER A 24 19.40 2.85 1.16
CA SER A 24 19.15 2.94 -0.27
C SER A 24 20.43 3.19 -1.07
N LEU A 25 21.38 3.94 -0.52
CA LEU A 25 22.69 4.18 -1.12
C LEU A 25 23.53 2.90 -1.14
N LEU A 26 23.67 2.24 0.02
CA LEU A 26 24.47 1.01 0.18
C LEU A 26 24.02 -0.14 -0.73
N ARG A 27 22.72 -0.22 -0.99
CA ARG A 27 22.12 -1.23 -1.89
C ARG A 27 22.11 -0.78 -3.37
N GLY A 28 22.66 0.39 -3.71
CA GLY A 28 22.88 0.85 -5.10
C GLY A 28 21.66 1.40 -5.86
N TRP A 29 20.58 1.76 -5.16
CA TRP A 29 19.28 2.12 -5.74
C TRP A 29 18.83 3.54 -5.40
N TYR A 30 19.51 4.25 -4.50
CA TYR A 30 19.19 5.65 -4.16
C TYR A 30 19.17 6.57 -5.40
N PHE A 31 20.20 6.49 -6.24
CA PHE A 31 20.30 7.27 -7.49
C PHE A 31 19.45 6.71 -8.64
N ARG A 32 18.82 5.54 -8.44
CA ARG A 32 17.92 4.92 -9.41
C ARG A 32 16.45 5.17 -9.07
N MET A 33 16.17 5.91 -8.01
CA MET A 33 14.79 6.26 -7.65
C MET A 33 14.25 7.29 -8.64
N THR A 34 13.12 6.99 -9.29
CA THR A 34 12.50 7.90 -10.25
C THR A 34 11.48 8.81 -9.57
N PRO A 35 11.57 10.13 -9.76
CA PRO A 35 10.46 11.06 -9.56
C PRO A 35 9.83 11.46 -10.90
N ARG A 36 10.19 10.81 -12.01
CA ARG A 36 9.95 11.31 -13.36
C ARG A 36 8.48 11.19 -13.74
N LYS A 37 7.79 12.33 -13.79
CA LYS A 37 6.52 12.45 -14.48
C LYS A 37 6.71 12.72 -15.96
N VAL A 38 5.78 12.25 -16.77
CA VAL A 38 5.74 12.49 -18.22
C VAL A 38 4.35 12.97 -18.59
N GLU A 39 4.26 13.80 -19.62
CA GLU A 39 2.99 14.10 -20.25
C GLU A 39 2.47 12.85 -20.97
N VAL A 40 1.20 12.51 -20.73
CA VAL A 40 0.60 11.28 -21.25
C VAL A 40 -0.18 11.63 -22.51
N SER A 41 0.24 11.06 -23.64
CA SER A 41 -0.53 11.09 -24.88
C SER A 41 -1.43 9.86 -25.01
N GLU A 42 -2.51 9.97 -25.78
CA GLU A 42 -3.41 8.85 -26.10
C GLU A 42 -2.66 7.63 -26.66
N GLN A 43 -1.63 7.86 -27.47
CA GLN A 43 -0.80 6.80 -28.02
C GLN A 43 -0.06 5.99 -26.94
N LEU A 44 0.33 6.62 -25.82
CA LEU A 44 0.96 5.91 -24.71
C LEU A 44 -0.04 5.02 -23.98
N LEU A 45 -1.30 5.46 -23.86
CA LEU A 45 -2.37 4.73 -23.18
C LEU A 45 -2.84 3.49 -23.96
N GLN A 46 -2.68 3.49 -25.29
CA GLN A 46 -3.03 2.38 -26.17
C GLN A 46 -2.00 1.25 -26.23
N ARG A 47 -0.86 1.38 -25.53
CA ARG A 47 0.18 0.34 -25.47
C ARG A 47 -0.23 -0.84 -24.58
N HIS A 48 0.65 -1.84 -24.48
CA HIS A 48 0.37 -3.06 -23.73
C HIS A 48 0.21 -2.78 -22.23
N VAL A 49 -0.95 -3.16 -21.68
CA VAL A 49 -1.20 -3.14 -20.24
C VAL A 49 -0.52 -4.36 -19.61
N LEU A 50 0.50 -4.14 -18.79
CA LEU A 50 1.20 -5.19 -18.04
C LEU A 50 0.39 -5.67 -16.85
N SER A 51 -0.35 -4.75 -16.22
CA SER A 51 -1.25 -5.06 -15.11
C SER A 51 -2.31 -3.98 -14.98
N GLU A 52 -3.48 -4.40 -14.54
CA GLU A 52 -4.60 -3.54 -14.20
C GLU A 52 -5.18 -3.99 -12.85
N VAL A 53 -5.37 -3.03 -11.96
CA VAL A 53 -5.93 -3.26 -10.62
C VAL A 53 -6.93 -2.18 -10.31
N SER A 54 -8.08 -2.62 -9.83
CA SER A 54 -9.13 -1.74 -9.33
C SER A 54 -9.45 -2.11 -7.88
N VAL A 55 -9.61 -1.11 -7.03
CA VAL A 55 -10.00 -1.29 -5.63
C VAL A 55 -11.24 -0.45 -5.36
N LYS A 56 -12.31 -1.09 -4.91
CA LYS A 56 -13.54 -0.41 -4.52
C LYS A 56 -13.33 0.36 -3.22
N ILE A 57 -13.76 1.62 -3.23
CA ILE A 57 -13.81 2.45 -2.03
C ILE A 57 -15.15 2.17 -1.34
N ASN A 58 -15.09 1.52 -0.19
CA ASN A 58 -16.29 1.28 0.60
C ASN A 58 -16.78 2.60 1.21
N TRP A 59 -17.96 3.06 0.79
CA TRP A 59 -18.68 4.11 1.51
C TRP A 59 -19.01 3.63 2.92
N ARG A 60 -18.86 4.51 3.91
CA ARG A 60 -19.01 4.17 5.32
C ARG A 60 -19.96 5.14 5.99
N GLU A 61 -21.20 4.72 6.21
CA GLU A 61 -22.24 5.60 6.72
C GLU A 61 -21.86 6.28 8.03
N GLU A 62 -21.10 5.60 8.89
CA GLU A 62 -20.64 6.13 10.18
C GLU A 62 -19.70 7.33 10.04
N LEU A 63 -19.05 7.50 8.88
CA LEU A 63 -18.11 8.58 8.64
C LEU A 63 -18.77 9.85 8.08
N LYS A 64 -20.00 9.77 7.55
CA LYS A 64 -20.74 10.92 6.98
C LYS A 64 -19.83 11.74 6.03
N GLU A 65 -19.71 13.04 6.28
CA GLU A 65 -18.87 13.99 5.53
C GLU A 65 -17.39 13.59 5.43
N ILE A 66 -16.87 12.82 6.40
CA ILE A 66 -15.48 12.37 6.37
C ILE A 66 -15.22 11.41 5.19
N ASN A 67 -16.25 10.74 4.63
CA ASN A 67 -16.07 9.99 3.39
C ASN A 67 -15.57 10.88 2.27
N TYR A 68 -16.13 12.08 2.10
CA TYR A 68 -15.70 13.01 1.06
C TYR A 68 -14.24 13.43 1.26
N SER A 69 -13.83 13.75 2.50
CA SER A 69 -12.43 14.05 2.80
C SER A 69 -11.47 12.89 2.52
N ARG A 70 -11.91 11.67 2.83
CA ARG A 70 -11.13 10.45 2.58
C ARG A 70 -11.00 10.18 1.07
N ILE A 71 -12.08 10.33 0.31
CA ILE A 71 -12.10 10.16 -1.15
C ILE A 71 -11.27 11.25 -1.82
N HIS A 72 -11.35 12.50 -1.35
CA HIS A 72 -10.48 13.60 -1.78
C HIS A 72 -9.00 13.27 -1.61
N ASN A 73 -8.61 12.77 -0.43
CA ASN A 73 -7.23 12.35 -0.17
C ASN A 73 -6.75 11.24 -1.10
N MET A 74 -7.64 10.28 -1.43
CA MET A 74 -7.33 9.21 -2.36
C MET A 74 -7.13 9.75 -3.78
N GLY A 75 -8.00 10.66 -4.24
CA GLY A 75 -7.88 11.32 -5.53
C GLY A 75 -6.56 12.09 -5.67
N LEU A 76 -6.24 12.94 -4.70
CA LEU A 76 -4.96 13.65 -4.64
C LEU A 76 -3.77 12.67 -4.61
N GLY A 77 -3.91 11.55 -3.90
CA GLY A 77 -2.91 10.50 -3.86
C GLY A 77 -2.68 9.85 -5.23
N CYS A 78 -3.74 9.55 -5.98
CA CYS A 78 -3.65 9.06 -7.36
C CYS A 78 -2.95 10.08 -8.26
N GLU A 79 -3.35 11.35 -8.21
CA GLU A 79 -2.71 12.43 -8.99
C GLU A 79 -1.21 12.49 -8.74
N LEU A 80 -0.75 12.37 -7.48
CA LEU A 80 0.67 12.43 -7.15
C LEU A 80 1.49 11.28 -7.76
N VAL A 81 0.92 10.08 -7.87
CA VAL A 81 1.62 8.86 -8.32
C VAL A 81 1.30 8.45 -9.76
N SER A 82 0.37 9.15 -10.40
CA SER A 82 0.01 8.95 -11.79
C SER A 82 0.98 9.67 -12.74
N GLN A 83 1.01 9.21 -13.98
CA GLN A 83 1.83 9.69 -15.08
C GLN A 83 3.34 9.55 -14.80
N VAL A 84 3.74 8.50 -14.10
CA VAL A 84 5.14 8.23 -13.76
C VAL A 84 5.76 7.29 -14.78
N ASN A 85 6.87 7.69 -15.40
CA ASN A 85 7.64 6.81 -16.26
C ASN A 85 8.79 6.16 -15.48
N LEU A 86 8.73 4.84 -15.33
CA LEU A 86 9.68 4.00 -14.62
C LEU A 86 10.53 3.20 -15.61
N ARG A 87 11.78 3.63 -15.82
CA ARG A 87 12.69 3.02 -16.81
C ARG A 87 13.27 1.69 -16.33
N PRO A 88 13.80 0.84 -17.23
CA PRO A 88 14.53 -0.37 -16.88
C PRO A 88 15.58 -0.11 -15.79
N GLY A 89 15.51 -0.88 -14.72
CA GLY A 89 16.43 -0.80 -13.59
C GLY A 89 16.16 0.33 -12.60
N GLU A 90 15.24 1.26 -12.89
CA GLU A 90 14.79 2.31 -11.96
C GLU A 90 13.87 1.74 -10.87
N VAL A 91 13.76 2.49 -9.78
CA VAL A 91 13.00 2.15 -8.59
C VAL A 91 11.92 3.20 -8.38
N PHE A 92 10.69 2.74 -8.23
CA PHE A 92 9.62 3.54 -7.67
C PHE A 92 9.74 3.52 -6.15
N SER A 93 9.57 4.69 -5.52
CA SER A 93 9.48 4.85 -4.06
C SER A 93 8.34 5.81 -3.76
N LEU A 94 7.33 5.33 -3.04
CA LEU A 94 6.14 6.14 -2.74
C LEU A 94 6.51 7.42 -1.96
N LYS A 95 7.51 7.33 -1.08
CA LYS A 95 8.13 8.47 -0.38
C LYS A 95 8.58 9.62 -1.30
N ARG A 96 8.97 9.35 -2.55
CA ARG A 96 9.39 10.40 -3.51
C ARG A 96 8.22 11.27 -3.96
N PHE A 97 7.01 10.72 -3.96
CA PHE A 97 5.78 11.40 -4.34
C PHE A 97 5.04 11.93 -3.11
N PHE A 98 5.00 11.14 -2.04
CA PHE A 98 4.38 11.50 -0.77
C PHE A 98 5.41 12.08 0.20
N ARG A 99 5.59 13.41 0.20
CA ARG A 99 6.46 14.11 1.17
C ARG A 99 5.82 14.32 2.55
N GLY A 100 4.92 13.42 2.93
CA GLY A 100 3.96 13.57 4.00
C GLY A 100 2.54 13.64 3.46
N THR A 101 1.57 13.66 4.38
CA THR A 101 0.17 13.94 4.08
C THR A 101 -0.30 15.09 4.97
N THR A 102 0.03 16.32 4.61
CA THR A 102 -0.31 17.51 5.42
C THR A 102 -1.44 18.33 4.79
N GLU A 103 -2.14 19.11 5.62
CA GLU A 103 -3.16 20.07 5.15
C GLU A 103 -2.57 21.08 4.15
N GLU A 104 -1.33 21.51 4.35
CA GLU A 104 -0.59 22.40 3.42
C GLU A 104 -0.40 21.78 2.02
N GLN A 105 -0.44 20.46 1.91
CA GLN A 105 -0.36 19.74 0.63
C GLN A 105 -1.74 19.46 0.03
N GLY A 106 -2.81 19.98 0.63
CA GLY A 106 -4.19 19.78 0.19
C GLY A 106 -4.88 18.53 0.78
N PHE A 107 -4.21 17.77 1.66
CA PHE A 107 -4.84 16.62 2.31
C PHE A 107 -5.79 17.06 3.43
N GLN A 108 -6.98 16.47 3.45
CA GLN A 108 -8.00 16.70 4.47
C GLN A 108 -7.90 15.66 5.58
N LYS A 109 -8.55 15.94 6.72
CA LYS A 109 -8.64 14.98 7.84
C LYS A 109 -9.49 13.78 7.43
N GLY A 110 -8.93 12.59 7.60
CA GLY A 110 -9.62 11.32 7.39
C GLY A 110 -9.28 10.32 8.48
N PRO A 111 -10.00 9.19 8.56
CA PRO A 111 -9.80 8.21 9.61
C PRO A 111 -8.45 7.50 9.43
N MET A 112 -7.75 7.30 10.54
CA MET A 112 -6.55 6.49 10.63
C MET A 112 -6.60 5.67 11.92
N PHE A 113 -6.54 4.35 11.78
CA PHE A 113 -6.46 3.48 12.94
C PHE A 113 -5.03 3.45 13.49
N MET A 114 -4.87 3.85 14.74
CA MET A 114 -3.58 3.84 15.44
C MET A 114 -3.76 3.36 16.87
N ARG A 115 -2.98 2.34 17.27
CA ARG A 115 -2.92 1.86 18.67
C ARG A 115 -4.29 1.52 19.27
N GLY A 116 -5.14 0.82 18.52
CA GLY A 116 -6.44 0.35 19.02
C GLY A 116 -7.56 1.39 18.97
N ARG A 117 -7.33 2.58 18.38
CA ARG A 117 -8.34 3.63 18.25
C ARG A 117 -8.32 4.26 16.85
N THR A 118 -9.46 4.75 16.42
CA THR A 118 -9.56 5.59 15.23
C THR A 118 -9.25 7.03 15.61
N ASP A 119 -8.28 7.64 14.92
CA ASP A 119 -7.93 9.05 15.03
C ASP A 119 -8.17 9.72 13.67
N TYR A 120 -8.27 11.06 13.63
CA TYR A 120 -8.52 11.80 12.38
C TYR A 120 -7.32 12.66 12.03
N VAL A 121 -6.62 12.29 10.96
CA VAL A 121 -5.37 12.92 10.54
C VAL A 121 -5.42 13.29 9.06
N ALA A 122 -4.63 14.29 8.68
CA ALA A 122 -4.45 14.65 7.29
C ALA A 122 -3.92 13.46 6.48
N GLY A 123 -4.60 13.14 5.37
CA GLY A 123 -4.27 12.01 4.49
C GLY A 123 -4.84 10.65 4.91
N GLY A 124 -5.78 10.62 5.86
CA GLY A 124 -6.54 9.40 6.13
C GLY A 124 -7.15 8.85 4.83
N GLY A 125 -7.00 7.54 4.61
CA GLY A 125 -7.40 6.84 3.38
C GLY A 125 -6.29 6.56 2.36
N THR A 126 -5.15 7.25 2.45
CA THR A 126 -4.05 7.12 1.46
C THR A 126 -3.34 5.76 1.46
N CYS A 127 -3.53 4.92 2.47
CA CYS A 127 -3.04 3.53 2.45
C CYS A 127 -3.60 2.72 1.27
N LEU A 128 -4.80 3.06 0.76
CA LEU A 128 -5.34 2.41 -0.44
C LEU A 128 -4.47 2.67 -1.67
N ILE A 129 -3.79 3.81 -1.76
CA ILE A 129 -2.87 4.13 -2.88
C ILE A 129 -1.65 3.22 -2.83
N SER A 130 -1.09 2.99 -1.64
CA SER A 130 0.01 2.04 -1.46
C SER A 130 -0.44 0.62 -1.81
N THR A 131 -1.63 0.21 -1.39
CA THR A 131 -2.21 -1.09 -1.72
C THR A 131 -2.41 -1.25 -3.23
N LEU A 132 -3.00 -0.26 -3.89
CA LEU A 132 -3.25 -0.24 -5.33
C LEU A 132 -1.95 -0.41 -6.13
N LEU A 133 -0.94 0.43 -5.85
CA LEU A 133 0.37 0.38 -6.51
C LEU A 133 1.11 -0.93 -6.25
N PHE A 134 1.04 -1.47 -5.02
CA PHE A 134 1.66 -2.74 -4.69
C PHE A 134 1.07 -3.87 -5.53
N ASN A 135 -0.25 -3.95 -5.65
CA ASN A 135 -0.90 -5.01 -6.42
C ASN A 135 -0.64 -4.87 -7.92
N ALA A 136 -0.62 -3.65 -8.46
CA ALA A 136 -0.24 -3.41 -9.85
C ALA A 136 1.21 -3.86 -10.10
N ALA A 137 2.15 -3.45 -9.25
CA ALA A 137 3.54 -3.87 -9.34
C ALA A 137 3.73 -5.39 -9.18
N LEU A 138 2.96 -6.02 -8.29
CA LEU A 138 2.99 -7.46 -8.07
C LEU A 138 2.52 -8.18 -9.34
N LYS A 139 1.35 -7.81 -9.91
CA LYS A 139 0.79 -8.39 -11.14
C LYS A 139 1.62 -8.10 -12.38
N ALA A 140 2.33 -6.97 -12.45
CA ALA A 140 3.28 -6.66 -13.51
C ALA A 140 4.63 -7.40 -13.37
N ASN A 141 4.74 -8.34 -12.43
CA ASN A 141 5.96 -9.10 -12.10
C ASN A 141 7.19 -8.22 -11.82
N LEU A 142 7.00 -7.07 -11.17
CA LEU A 142 8.12 -6.22 -10.75
C LEU A 142 8.78 -6.77 -9.48
N SER A 143 10.03 -6.39 -9.25
CA SER A 143 10.73 -6.76 -8.02
C SER A 143 10.26 -5.86 -6.87
N ILE A 144 9.58 -6.45 -5.89
CA ILE A 144 9.13 -5.74 -4.69
C ILE A 144 10.29 -5.67 -3.70
N LEU A 145 10.78 -4.46 -3.45
CA LEU A 145 11.98 -4.22 -2.64
C LEU A 145 11.66 -3.79 -1.21
N GLU A 146 10.52 -3.12 -1.02
CA GLU A 146 9.99 -2.78 0.29
C GLU A 146 8.47 -2.80 0.25
N LYS A 147 7.85 -3.52 1.19
CA LYS A 147 6.40 -3.60 1.39
C LYS A 147 6.14 -3.86 2.87
N HIS A 148 5.10 -3.23 3.42
CA HIS A 148 4.63 -3.45 4.79
C HIS A 148 3.11 -3.58 4.80
N ASN A 149 2.58 -4.68 5.35
CA ASN A 149 1.16 -4.83 5.63
C ASN A 149 0.68 -3.93 6.79
N HIS A 150 -0.64 -3.79 6.92
CA HIS A 150 -1.30 -3.26 8.10
C HIS A 150 -0.97 -4.14 9.30
N SER A 151 -0.76 -3.52 10.46
CA SER A 151 -0.30 -4.25 11.64
C SER A 151 -1.34 -5.24 12.17
N THR A 152 -2.60 -5.06 11.81
CA THR A 152 -3.79 -5.76 12.34
C THR A 152 -4.86 -5.75 11.26
N ASP A 153 -5.65 -6.82 11.20
CA ASP A 153 -6.84 -6.89 10.37
C ASP A 153 -8.03 -6.26 11.10
N LEU A 154 -8.50 -5.13 10.59
CA LEU A 154 -9.61 -4.37 11.19
C LEU A 154 -10.96 -4.71 10.58
N TRP A 155 -10.95 -5.31 9.39
CA TRP A 155 -12.13 -5.40 8.53
C TRP A 155 -12.73 -6.79 8.52
N GLY A 156 -11.98 -7.84 8.90
CA GLY A 156 -12.54 -9.18 9.04
C GLY A 156 -13.12 -9.68 7.71
N GLU A 157 -14.44 -9.90 7.64
CA GLU A 157 -15.09 -10.30 6.39
C GLU A 157 -15.29 -9.13 5.41
N ASP A 158 -15.32 -7.89 5.91
CA ASP A 158 -15.53 -6.66 5.12
C ASP A 158 -14.23 -6.08 4.54
N ARG A 159 -13.20 -6.92 4.35
CA ARG A 159 -11.92 -6.48 3.81
C ARG A 159 -12.10 -5.91 2.40
N PHE A 160 -11.50 -4.75 2.16
CA PHE A 160 -11.43 -4.16 0.81
C PHE A 160 -10.41 -4.88 -0.09
N ILE A 161 -9.52 -5.69 0.50
CA ILE A 161 -8.55 -6.52 -0.20
C ILE A 161 -8.12 -7.70 0.68
N ASP A 162 -7.77 -8.82 0.07
CA ASP A 162 -7.30 -10.00 0.79
C ASP A 162 -6.06 -9.71 1.65
N LEU A 163 -5.94 -10.43 2.77
CA LEU A 163 -4.72 -10.37 3.57
C LEU A 163 -3.52 -10.82 2.72
N GLY A 164 -2.38 -10.19 2.96
CA GLY A 164 -1.17 -10.35 2.16
C GLY A 164 -1.15 -9.50 0.89
N LEU A 165 -2.28 -8.91 0.48
CA LEU A 165 -2.36 -8.00 -0.65
C LEU A 165 -2.43 -6.52 -0.25
N ASP A 166 -2.66 -6.21 1.03
CA ASP A 166 -2.63 -4.84 1.51
C ASP A 166 -1.20 -4.30 1.65
N ALA A 167 -1.02 -2.99 1.47
CA ALA A 167 0.24 -2.30 1.72
C ALA A 167 0.01 -0.96 2.44
N THR A 168 0.97 -0.57 3.27
CA THR A 168 0.90 0.63 4.10
C THR A 168 2.06 1.58 3.82
N TYR A 169 1.74 2.87 3.87
CA TYR A 169 2.70 3.94 3.83
C TYR A 169 2.66 4.72 5.13
N VAL A 170 3.83 5.00 5.71
CA VAL A 170 3.95 5.86 6.89
C VAL A 170 5.18 6.74 6.68
N PHE A 171 4.96 8.04 6.52
CA PHE A 171 6.04 8.99 6.24
C PHE A 171 7.21 8.85 7.22
N GLY A 172 8.40 8.61 6.66
CA GLY A 172 9.64 8.39 7.39
C GLY A 172 9.75 7.06 8.15
N ARG A 173 8.78 6.14 8.03
CA ARG A 173 8.81 4.84 8.72
C ARG A 173 8.63 3.61 7.84
N LYS A 174 7.66 3.64 6.91
CA LYS A 174 7.29 2.55 6.01
C LYS A 174 7.13 3.12 4.60
N ASP A 175 7.84 2.55 3.64
CA ASP A 175 7.71 2.92 2.22
C ASP A 175 7.21 1.73 1.40
N LEU A 176 6.68 2.02 0.21
CA LEU A 176 6.49 1.04 -0.85
C LEU A 176 7.55 1.30 -1.91
N LYS A 177 8.41 0.30 -2.14
CA LYS A 177 9.46 0.37 -3.16
C LYS A 177 9.41 -0.84 -4.07
N PHE A 178 9.43 -0.61 -5.38
CA PHE A 178 9.53 -1.67 -6.37
C PHE A 178 10.42 -1.24 -7.54
N LYS A 179 11.08 -2.19 -8.18
CA LYS A 179 12.02 -1.97 -9.28
C LYS A 179 11.46 -2.48 -10.59
N ASN A 180 11.61 -1.69 -11.64
CA ASN A 180 11.39 -2.18 -12.99
C ASN A 180 12.54 -3.12 -13.39
N THR A 181 12.23 -4.41 -13.46
CA THR A 181 13.16 -5.46 -13.90
C THR A 181 12.98 -5.83 -15.38
N HIS A 182 12.06 -5.18 -16.08
CA HIS A 182 11.83 -5.37 -17.51
C HIS A 182 12.83 -4.56 -18.35
N THR A 183 12.88 -4.88 -19.64
CA THR A 183 13.74 -4.19 -20.63
C THR A 183 13.10 -2.94 -21.25
N ALA A 184 11.83 -2.67 -20.93
CA ALA A 184 11.09 -1.52 -21.44
C ALA A 184 10.59 -0.64 -20.29
N ASP A 185 10.37 0.63 -20.63
CA ASP A 185 9.76 1.64 -19.75
C ASP A 185 8.34 1.22 -19.34
N ILE A 186 7.96 1.58 -18.11
CA ILE A 186 6.61 1.37 -17.59
C ILE A 186 6.01 2.72 -17.23
N LEU A 187 4.90 3.06 -17.88
CA LEU A 187 4.05 4.18 -17.51
C LEU A 187 3.07 3.72 -16.44
N ILE A 188 3.10 4.37 -15.28
CA ILE A 188 2.17 4.16 -14.18
C ILE A 188 1.07 5.21 -14.28
N ILE A 189 -0.17 4.75 -14.48
CA ILE A 189 -1.37 5.58 -14.43
C ILE A 189 -2.18 5.15 -13.22
N ALA A 190 -2.56 6.11 -12.38
CA ALA A 190 -3.47 5.91 -11.26
C ALA A 190 -4.56 6.97 -11.32
N GLU A 191 -5.79 6.58 -11.06
CA GLU A 191 -6.95 7.48 -11.11
C GLU A 191 -8.01 7.09 -10.08
N LEU A 192 -8.85 8.06 -9.77
CA LEU A 192 -10.05 7.90 -8.96
C LEU A 192 -11.25 8.11 -9.89
N VAL A 193 -12.03 7.05 -10.10
CA VAL A 193 -13.34 7.13 -10.76
C VAL A 193 -14.36 7.42 -9.65
N ARG A 194 -14.87 8.66 -9.62
CA ARG A 194 -15.67 9.15 -8.49
C ARG A 194 -17.09 8.60 -8.51
N GLU A 195 -17.63 8.43 -9.71
CA GLU A 195 -18.97 7.95 -9.99
C GLU A 195 -19.17 6.54 -9.42
N ASP A 196 -18.16 5.67 -9.60
CA ASP A 196 -18.19 4.27 -9.15
C ASP A 196 -17.51 4.07 -7.78
N LEU A 197 -16.93 5.13 -7.20
CA LEU A 197 -16.07 5.05 -6.01
C LEU A 197 -14.97 3.99 -6.17
N MET A 198 -14.25 4.04 -7.29
CA MET A 198 -13.20 3.06 -7.62
C MET A 198 -11.85 3.75 -7.77
N LEU A 199 -10.82 3.16 -7.16
CA LEU A 199 -9.43 3.48 -7.50
C LEU A 199 -8.95 2.53 -8.58
N HIS A 200 -8.29 3.07 -9.60
CA HIS A 200 -7.79 2.30 -10.72
C HIS A 200 -6.31 2.55 -10.93
N CYS A 201 -5.57 1.51 -11.29
CA CYS A 201 -4.17 1.64 -11.67
C CYS A 201 -3.79 0.70 -12.80
N ARG A 202 -3.12 1.26 -13.81
CA ARG A 202 -2.54 0.55 -14.94
C ARG A 202 -1.05 0.77 -15.02
N PHE A 203 -0.32 -0.32 -15.24
CA PHE A 203 1.09 -0.28 -15.63
C PHE A 203 1.15 -0.62 -17.11
N ILE A 204 1.62 0.33 -17.92
CA ILE A 204 1.56 0.26 -19.39
C ILE A 204 2.98 0.29 -19.94
N SER A 205 3.28 -0.54 -20.95
CA SER A 205 4.62 -0.61 -21.55
C SER A 205 4.56 -0.82 -23.05
N SER A 206 5.66 -0.50 -23.74
CA SER A 206 5.81 -0.76 -25.18
C SER A 206 5.96 -2.25 -25.52
N LYS A 207 6.22 -3.12 -24.54
CA LYS A 207 6.32 -4.56 -24.72
C LYS A 207 5.34 -5.27 -23.79
N PRO A 208 4.65 -6.35 -24.22
CA PRO A 208 3.81 -7.14 -23.34
C PRO A 208 4.66 -8.01 -22.39
N LEU A 209 4.01 -8.56 -21.35
CA LEU A 209 4.63 -9.61 -20.55
C LEU A 209 4.74 -10.91 -21.39
N PRO A 210 5.91 -11.59 -21.39
CA PRO A 210 6.07 -12.86 -22.10
C PRO A 210 5.53 -14.07 -21.32
N TYR A 211 4.79 -13.84 -20.24
CA TYR A 211 4.24 -14.86 -19.34
C TYR A 211 2.95 -14.36 -18.70
N LYS A 212 2.13 -15.31 -18.21
CA LYS A 212 1.01 -15.02 -17.32
C LYS A 212 1.49 -14.92 -15.88
N VAL A 213 0.88 -14.05 -15.09
CA VAL A 213 1.19 -13.85 -13.67
C VAL A 213 -0.02 -14.28 -12.85
N SER A 214 0.20 -15.11 -11.83
CA SER A 214 -0.80 -15.47 -10.82
C SER A 214 -0.30 -15.09 -9.44
N VAL A 215 -1.22 -14.71 -8.55
CA VAL A 215 -0.92 -14.37 -7.16
C VAL A 215 -1.87 -15.17 -6.27
N THR A 216 -1.34 -15.79 -5.24
CA THR A 216 -2.12 -16.51 -4.24
C THR A 216 -1.80 -15.99 -2.85
N THR A 217 -2.80 -16.02 -1.99
CA THR A 217 -2.65 -15.74 -0.56
C THR A 217 -3.25 -16.88 0.24
N GLU A 218 -2.59 -17.24 1.33
CA GLU A 218 -3.01 -18.34 2.20
C GLU A 218 -2.80 -17.92 3.65
N ILE A 219 -3.85 -18.05 4.47
CA ILE A 219 -3.71 -17.93 5.93
C ILE A 219 -3.08 -19.22 6.42
N VAL A 220 -1.84 -19.13 6.92
CA VAL A 220 -1.08 -20.29 7.42
C VAL A 220 -1.19 -20.46 8.94
N GLU A 221 -1.66 -19.42 9.64
CA GLU A 221 -1.81 -19.45 11.09
C GLU A 221 -2.89 -18.44 11.54
N GLU A 222 -3.79 -18.87 12.41
CA GLU A 222 -4.68 -17.97 13.16
C GLU A 222 -4.03 -17.61 14.50
N LEU A 223 -4.02 -16.33 14.87
CA LEU A 223 -3.40 -15.83 16.08
C LEU A 223 -4.45 -15.31 17.07
N ARG A 224 -4.23 -15.59 18.36
CA ARG A 224 -5.00 -15.03 19.48
C ARG A 224 -4.12 -14.07 20.30
N PRO A 225 -4.70 -13.09 21.01
CA PRO A 225 -3.94 -12.28 21.95
C PRO A 225 -3.27 -13.16 23.00
N ASP A 226 -1.99 -12.89 23.30
CA ASP A 226 -1.20 -13.71 24.23
C ASP A 226 -1.80 -13.73 25.66
N ASP A 227 -2.50 -12.65 26.06
CA ASP A 227 -3.13 -12.49 27.38
C ASP A 227 -4.58 -13.04 27.45
N TYR A 228 -5.04 -13.83 26.46
CA TYR A 228 -6.42 -14.34 26.44
C TYR A 228 -6.52 -15.70 27.15
N PRO A 229 -7.42 -15.87 28.13
CA PRO A 229 -7.54 -17.13 28.87
C PRO A 229 -7.98 -18.28 27.94
N ASP A 230 -7.30 -19.44 28.03
CA ASP A 230 -7.58 -20.64 27.22
C ASP A 230 -8.98 -21.24 27.46
N THR A 231 -9.64 -20.86 28.56
CA THR A 231 -10.95 -21.37 28.94
C THR A 231 -12.07 -20.57 28.28
N SER A 232 -12.86 -21.23 27.43
CA SER A 232 -14.07 -20.71 26.75
C SER A 232 -15.23 -20.30 27.67
N ALA A 233 -15.00 -20.29 29.00
CA ALA A 233 -16.04 -20.16 30.02
C ALA A 233 -15.72 -19.12 31.12
N SER A 234 -14.77 -18.19 30.90
CA SER A 234 -14.61 -17.07 31.85
C SER A 234 -15.63 -15.97 31.55
N ALA A 235 -16.36 -15.53 32.57
CA ALA A 235 -17.31 -14.41 32.50
C ALA A 235 -16.65 -13.05 32.14
N GLU A 236 -15.32 -13.02 31.96
CA GLU A 236 -14.49 -11.86 31.67
C GLU A 236 -13.90 -11.84 30.25
N ALA A 237 -14.33 -12.76 29.37
CA ALA A 237 -13.90 -12.85 27.99
C ALA A 237 -14.13 -11.54 27.22
N ARG A 238 -13.09 -10.70 27.09
CA ARG A 238 -13.15 -9.45 26.34
C ARG A 238 -13.22 -9.74 24.84
N PRO A 239 -14.12 -9.10 24.09
CA PRO A 239 -14.16 -9.31 22.66
C PRO A 239 -12.80 -8.89 22.03
N TYR A 240 -12.30 -9.67 21.08
CA TYR A 240 -11.05 -9.40 20.39
C TYR A 240 -11.19 -9.70 18.90
N ARG A 241 -10.31 -9.10 18.08
CA ARG A 241 -10.13 -9.53 16.70
C ARG A 241 -8.92 -10.45 16.61
N LYS A 242 -9.13 -11.56 15.92
CA LYS A 242 -8.09 -12.54 15.57
C LYS A 242 -6.98 -11.88 14.76
N GLY A 243 -5.78 -12.39 14.93
CA GLY A 243 -4.64 -12.09 14.08
C GLY A 243 -4.40 -13.23 13.11
N TRP A 244 -3.47 -13.00 12.19
CA TRP A 244 -3.22 -13.92 11.08
C TRP A 244 -1.75 -13.94 10.76
N VAL A 245 -1.23 -15.10 10.37
CA VAL A 245 -0.03 -15.18 9.54
C VAL A 245 -0.47 -15.58 8.15
N VAL A 246 0.00 -14.84 7.16
CA VAL A 246 -0.38 -15.02 5.77
C VAL A 246 0.86 -15.21 4.91
N MET A 247 0.78 -16.18 4.01
CA MET A 247 1.74 -16.36 2.93
C MET A 247 1.18 -15.77 1.65
N THR A 248 1.95 -14.91 0.99
CA THR A 248 1.64 -14.42 -0.35
C THR A 248 2.68 -14.95 -1.31
N ASN A 249 2.23 -15.60 -2.38
CA ASN A 249 3.09 -16.10 -3.44
C ASN A 249 2.69 -15.47 -4.78
N ARG A 250 3.68 -15.21 -5.63
CA ARG A 250 3.47 -14.86 -7.04
C ARG A 250 4.16 -15.87 -7.91
N PHE A 251 3.45 -16.34 -8.92
CA PHE A 251 3.99 -17.24 -9.91
C PHE A 251 3.91 -16.62 -11.30
N ILE A 252 4.84 -17.05 -12.16
CA ILE A 252 4.79 -16.78 -13.59
C ILE A 252 4.73 -18.08 -14.36
N LYS A 253 3.99 -18.09 -15.47
CA LYS A 253 3.90 -19.23 -16.39
C LYS A 253 4.07 -18.75 -17.83
N GLY A 254 5.19 -19.14 -18.44
CA GLY A 254 5.53 -18.81 -19.83
C GLY A 254 4.96 -19.83 -20.83
N HIS A 255 5.45 -19.77 -22.06
CA HIS A 255 5.08 -20.70 -23.14
C HIS A 255 5.52 -22.15 -22.88
N ASP A 256 6.55 -22.34 -22.07
CA ASP A 256 7.02 -23.66 -21.63
C ASP A 256 6.05 -24.35 -20.66
N ASN A 257 4.97 -23.67 -20.25
CA ASN A 257 4.00 -24.13 -19.24
C ASN A 257 4.62 -24.48 -17.88
N VAL A 258 5.85 -24.06 -17.60
CA VAL A 258 6.51 -24.27 -16.31
C VAL A 258 6.20 -23.09 -15.41
N GLU A 259 5.53 -23.38 -14.31
CA GLU A 259 5.24 -22.38 -13.28
C GLU A 259 6.48 -22.12 -12.42
N ARG A 260 6.80 -20.84 -12.20
CA ARG A 260 7.95 -20.41 -11.41
C ARG A 260 7.50 -19.40 -10.37
N ASN A 261 7.85 -19.64 -9.11
CA ASN A 261 7.64 -18.68 -8.04
C ASN A 261 8.65 -17.53 -8.16
N THR A 262 8.17 -16.29 -8.21
CA THR A 262 9.00 -15.07 -8.32
C THR A 262 8.85 -14.11 -7.14
N TYR A 263 8.02 -14.45 -6.15
CA TYR A 263 7.85 -13.68 -4.93
C TYR A 263 7.18 -14.54 -3.87
N THR A 264 7.77 -14.59 -2.68
CA THR A 264 7.16 -15.17 -1.48
C THR A 264 7.30 -14.19 -0.33
N LYS A 265 6.22 -13.98 0.41
CA LYS A 265 6.23 -13.13 1.60
C LYS A 265 5.34 -13.72 2.69
N ARG A 266 5.95 -13.97 3.85
CA ARG A 266 5.25 -14.23 5.11
C ARG A 266 4.98 -12.90 5.81
N GLU A 267 3.72 -12.61 6.11
CA GLU A 267 3.31 -11.40 6.84
C GLU A 267 2.47 -11.76 8.06
N ARG A 268 2.56 -10.93 9.10
CA ARG A 268 1.84 -11.13 10.36
C ARG A 268 0.92 -9.95 10.61
N TYR A 269 -0.34 -10.25 10.90
CA TYR A 269 -1.38 -9.34 11.39
C TYR A 269 -1.59 -9.66 12.86
N LYS A 270 -1.33 -8.71 13.73
CA LYS A 270 -1.45 -8.89 15.18
C LYS A 270 -2.93 -8.93 15.58
N PRO A 271 -3.33 -9.85 16.46
CA PRO A 271 -4.63 -9.78 17.11
C PRO A 271 -4.71 -8.51 17.97
N TYR A 272 -5.92 -8.06 18.29
CA TYR A 272 -6.11 -6.94 19.22
C TYR A 272 -7.38 -7.09 20.04
N LEU A 273 -7.30 -6.67 21.31
CA LEU A 273 -8.44 -6.58 22.21
C LEU A 273 -9.31 -5.38 21.81
N LEU A 274 -10.61 -5.59 21.70
CA LEU A 274 -11.55 -4.49 21.57
C LEU A 274 -11.67 -3.82 22.93
N LYS A 275 -11.49 -2.50 22.96
CA LYS A 275 -11.80 -1.73 24.17
C LYS A 275 -13.31 -1.77 24.35
N THR A 276 -13.76 -2.14 25.55
CA THR A 276 -15.14 -1.90 25.97
C THR A 276 -15.43 -0.41 25.80
N GLN A 277 -16.49 -0.07 25.08
CA GLN A 277 -16.98 1.31 25.05
C GLN A 277 -17.36 1.67 26.49
N GLN A 278 -16.68 2.67 27.06
CA GLN A 278 -17.14 3.39 28.24
C GLN A 278 -17.97 4.58 27.78
#